data_AF-A0A7W5TEQ1-F1
#
_entry.id   AF-A0A7W5TEQ1-F1
#
_cell.length_a   1.000
_cell.length_b   1.000
_cell.length_c   1.000
_cell.angle_alpha   90.00
_cell.angle_beta   90.00
_cell.angle_gamma   90.00
#
_symmetry.space_group_name_H-M   'P 1'
#
loop_
_entity.id
_entity.type
_entity.pdbx_description
1 polymer ?
#
loop_
_entity_poly.entity_id
_entity_poly.type
_entity_poly.pdbx_seq_one_letter_code
_entity_poly.pdbx_strand_id
1 'polypeptide(L)'
;MIGHREGAHFALVPSGEPNVFHLTVDSNYIGTIASDSDSLSTSKPWGWRLQIGDGTLGDVPLAGRSHNIDEALTEAKHAYERHRDLLSHRM
;
A
#
# COMPACT_ATOMS: atom_id res chain seq x y z
N MET A 1 -21.96 23.87 -0.63
CA MET A 1 -21.63 22.64 -1.37
C MET A 1 -20.27 22.20 -0.84
N ILE A 2 -20.24 21.22 0.06
CA ILE A 2 -19.00 20.78 0.68
C ILE A 2 -18.30 19.91 -0.36
N GLY A 3 -17.28 20.45 -1.00
CA GLY A 3 -16.37 19.67 -1.83
C GLY A 3 -15.75 18.61 -0.94
N HIS A 4 -16.27 17.39 -1.03
CA HIS A 4 -15.54 16.22 -0.56
C HIS A 4 -14.20 16.29 -1.28
N ARG A 5 -13.12 16.56 -0.54
CA ARG A 5 -11.79 16.20 -0.98
C ARG A 5 -11.90 14.71 -1.29
N GLU A 6 -12.03 14.35 -2.56
CA GLU A 6 -11.89 12.98 -3.01
C GLU A 6 -10.44 12.61 -2.68
N GLY A 7 -10.25 12.11 -1.46
CA GLY A 7 -9.01 11.47 -1.07
C GLY A 7 -8.74 10.37 -2.08
N ALA A 8 -7.46 10.07 -2.31
CA ALA A 8 -7.04 8.96 -3.16
C ALA A 8 -7.97 7.75 -2.96
N HIS A 9 -8.64 7.28 -4.03
CA HIS A 9 -9.59 6.19 -3.93
C HIS A 9 -8.82 4.87 -3.91
N PHE A 10 -8.57 4.35 -2.71
CA PHE A 10 -7.85 3.09 -2.52
C PHE A 10 -8.78 1.90 -2.79
N ALA A 11 -8.33 0.96 -3.60
CA ALA A 11 -9.03 -0.31 -3.82
C ALA A 11 -8.05 -1.49 -3.71
N LEU A 12 -8.54 -2.58 -3.12
CA LEU A 12 -7.83 -3.87 -3.09
C LEU A 12 -8.38 -4.76 -4.19
N VAL A 13 -7.50 -5.17 -5.10
CA VAL A 13 -7.83 -6.02 -6.24
C VAL A 13 -7.12 -7.36 -6.04
N PRO A 14 -7.83 -8.49 -5.96
CA PRO A 14 -7.19 -9.79 -5.82
C PRO A 14 -6.29 -10.10 -7.03
N SER A 15 -5.07 -10.57 -6.78
CA SER A 15 -4.05 -10.81 -7.81
C SER A 15 -4.19 -12.14 -8.55
N GLY A 16 -5.08 -13.02 -8.08
CA GLY A 16 -5.22 -14.40 -8.55
C GLY A 16 -4.43 -15.41 -7.72
N GLU A 17 -3.45 -14.95 -6.93
CA GLU A 17 -2.79 -15.76 -5.90
C GLU A 17 -3.57 -15.71 -4.58
N PRO A 18 -3.64 -16.83 -3.83
CA PRO A 18 -4.30 -16.85 -2.54
C PRO A 18 -3.58 -15.92 -1.56
N ASN A 19 -4.34 -15.06 -0.90
CA ASN A 19 -3.84 -14.08 0.07
C ASN A 19 -2.94 -12.98 -0.50
N VAL A 20 -2.98 -12.73 -1.81
CA VAL A 20 -2.28 -11.61 -2.46
C VAL A 20 -3.30 -10.66 -3.08
N PHE A 21 -3.16 -9.38 -2.75
CA PHE A 21 -4.03 -8.29 -3.18
C PHE A 21 -3.18 -7.14 -3.73
N HIS A 22 -3.46 -6.72 -4.96
CA HIS A 22 -2.95 -5.48 -5.51
C HIS A 22 -3.66 -4.30 -4.87
N LEU A 23 -2.87 -3.33 -4.40
CA LEU A 23 -3.35 -2.04 -3.94
C LEU A 23 -3.33 -1.07 -5.11
N THR A 24 -4.50 -0.54 -5.45
CA THR A 24 -4.65 0.49 -6.47
C THR A 24 -5.16 1.79 -5.86
N VAL A 25 -4.71 2.92 -6.40
CA VAL A 25 -5.19 4.26 -6.09
C VAL A 25 -5.64 4.90 -7.39
N ASP A 26 -6.89 5.35 -7.45
CA ASP A 26 -7.43 5.99 -8.66
C ASP A 26 -7.23 5.09 -9.90
N SER A 27 -7.50 3.79 -9.75
CA SER A 27 -7.25 2.75 -10.75
C SER A 27 -5.78 2.53 -11.16
N ASN A 28 -4.83 3.23 -10.56
CA ASN A 28 -3.40 3.02 -10.77
C ASN A 28 -2.85 2.02 -9.75
N TYR A 29 -2.10 1.03 -10.22
CA TYR A 29 -1.38 0.12 -9.33
C TYR A 29 -0.29 0.88 -8.56
N ILE A 30 -0.32 0.80 -7.24
CA ILE A 30 0.67 1.46 -6.37
C ILE A 30 1.39 0.48 -5.45
N GLY A 31 1.00 -0.80 -5.42
CA GLY A 31 1.61 -1.77 -4.51
C GLY A 31 0.85 -3.08 -4.37
N THR A 32 1.34 -3.93 -3.49
CA THR A 32 0.78 -5.25 -3.19
C THR A 32 0.74 -5.47 -1.69
N ILE A 33 -0.36 -6.06 -1.21
CA ILE A 33 -0.52 -6.61 0.13
C ILE A 33 -0.59 -8.12 -0.01
N ALA A 34 0.27 -8.83 0.71
CA ALA A 34 0.33 -10.29 0.68
C ALA A 34 0.38 -10.82 2.11
N SER A 35 -0.34 -11.91 2.40
CA SER A 35 -0.14 -12.64 3.65
C SER A 35 0.80 -13.81 3.39
N ASP A 36 1.85 -13.92 4.21
CA ASP A 36 2.60 -15.16 4.33
C ASP A 36 1.80 -16.09 5.25
N SER A 37 0.92 -16.91 4.66
CA SER A 37 0.10 -17.86 5.42
C SER A 37 0.90 -19.11 5.83
N ASP A 38 2.11 -19.28 5.31
CA ASP A 38 2.96 -20.46 5.52
C ASP A 38 3.84 -20.31 6.79
N SER A 39 4.26 -19.09 7.14
CA SER A 39 4.99 -18.83 8.38
C SER A 39 4.06 -18.68 9.58
N LEU A 40 3.64 -19.80 10.15
CA LEU A 40 2.98 -19.91 11.48
C LEU A 40 3.78 -19.24 12.63
N SER A 41 5.02 -18.78 12.38
CA SER A 41 5.90 -18.12 13.35
C SER A 41 6.00 -16.60 13.21
N THR A 42 5.39 -16.00 12.18
CA THR A 42 5.47 -14.54 11.99
C THR A 42 4.36 -13.87 12.79
N SER A 43 4.71 -13.11 13.85
CA SER A 43 3.75 -12.33 14.64
C SER A 43 2.91 -11.36 13.82
N LYS A 44 3.35 -11.03 12.61
CA LYS A 44 2.70 -10.13 11.64
C LYS A 44 2.62 -10.79 10.26
N PRO A 45 1.61 -11.65 10.00
CA PRO A 45 1.55 -12.48 8.80
C PRO A 45 1.23 -11.67 7.53
N TRP A 46 0.69 -10.46 7.66
CA TRP A 46 0.37 -9.59 6.53
C TRP A 46 1.54 -8.66 6.22
N GLY A 47 2.09 -8.74 5.01
CA GLY A 47 3.05 -7.80 4.48
C GLY A 47 2.40 -6.87 3.46
N TRP A 48 2.84 -5.61 3.43
CA TRP A 48 2.46 -4.68 2.37
C TRP A 48 3.72 -4.04 1.79
N ARG A 49 3.68 -3.76 0.49
CA ARG A 49 4.75 -3.10 -0.24
C ARG A 49 4.14 -2.16 -1.26
N LEU A 50 4.56 -0.90 -1.22
CA LEU A 50 4.20 0.10 -2.20
C LEU A 50 5.36 0.29 -3.18
N GLN A 51 4.99 0.46 -4.44
CA GLN A 51 5.87 0.81 -5.53
C GLN A 51 5.53 2.25 -5.94
N ILE A 52 5.83 3.20 -5.05
CA ILE A 52 5.61 4.62 -5.30
C ILE A 52 6.86 5.17 -5.97
N GLY A 53 6.94 5.05 -7.29
CA GLY A 53 8.07 5.59 -8.03
C GLY A 53 8.08 5.12 -9.48
N ASP A 54 8.59 5.97 -10.37
CA ASP A 54 8.72 5.76 -11.82
C ASP A 54 9.75 4.66 -12.20
N GLY A 55 10.10 3.76 -11.27
CA GLY A 55 11.12 2.73 -11.48
C GLY A 55 12.55 3.27 -11.57
N THR A 56 12.77 4.56 -11.34
CA THR A 56 14.11 5.16 -11.29
C THR A 56 14.78 4.84 -9.95
N LEU A 57 15.96 4.22 -10.04
CA LEU A 57 16.78 3.77 -8.91
C LEU A 57 16.93 4.85 -7.84
N GLY A 58 16.34 4.63 -6.66
CA GLY A 58 16.53 5.48 -5.50
C GLY A 58 15.32 5.55 -4.56
N ASP A 59 14.13 5.19 -5.02
CA ASP A 59 12.95 5.19 -4.16
C ASP A 59 12.94 3.96 -3.25
N VAL A 60 12.99 4.20 -1.93
CA VAL A 60 12.97 3.14 -0.93
C VAL A 60 11.59 2.49 -1.01
N PRO A 61 11.48 1.19 -1.39
CA PRO A 61 10.18 0.55 -1.44
C PRO A 61 9.54 0.62 -0.06
N LEU A 62 8.45 1.39 0.06
CA LEU A 62 7.72 1.53 1.32
C LEU A 62 7.08 0.19 1.60
N ALA A 63 7.57 -0.51 2.61
CA ALA A 63 7.06 -1.80 2.99
C ALA A 63 6.92 -1.90 4.51
N GLY A 64 5.95 -2.69 4.93
CA GLY A 64 5.68 -2.95 6.34
C GLY A 64 5.09 -4.33 6.55
N ARG A 65 4.99 -4.70 7.83
CA ARG A 65 4.33 -5.92 8.27
C ARG A 65 3.30 -5.56 9.33
N SER A 66 2.18 -6.25 9.28
CA SER A 66 0.97 -5.98 10.05
C SER A 66 0.33 -7.30 10.50
N HIS A 67 -0.48 -7.22 11.55
CA HIS A 67 -1.12 -8.40 12.13
C HIS A 67 -2.29 -8.91 11.26
N ASN A 68 -2.95 -8.00 10.54
CA ASN A 68 -4.15 -8.27 9.75
C ASN A 68 -4.14 -7.44 8.45
N ILE A 69 -4.97 -7.82 7.47
CA ILE A 69 -5.10 -7.11 6.19
C ILE A 69 -5.55 -5.65 6.35
N ASP A 70 -6.44 -5.36 7.30
CA ASP A 70 -6.95 -4.00 7.55
C ASP A 70 -5.86 -3.06 8.08
N GLU A 71 -5.02 -3.57 9.00
CA GLU A 71 -3.85 -2.86 9.51
C GLU A 71 -2.83 -2.64 8.38
N ALA A 72 -2.58 -3.67 7.55
CA ALA A 72 -1.69 -3.56 6.39
C ALA A 72 -2.17 -2.50 5.39
N LEU A 73 -3.47 -2.46 5.10
CA LEU A 73 -4.08 -1.47 4.23
C LEU A 73 -3.96 -0.07 4.82
N THR A 74 -4.24 0.08 6.10
CA THR A 74 -4.17 1.37 6.82
C THR A 74 -2.73 1.89 6.83
N GLU A 75 -1.75 1.06 7.19
CA GLU A 75 -0.34 1.43 7.18
C GLU A 75 0.16 1.76 5.76
N ALA A 76 -0.23 0.98 4.76
CA ALA A 76 0.09 1.24 3.36
C ALA A 76 -0.50 2.58 2.88
N LYS A 77 -1.76 2.86 3.23
CA LYS A 77 -2.40 4.15 2.93
C LYS A 77 -1.66 5.31 3.58
N HIS A 78 -1.35 5.21 4.88
CA HIS A 78 -0.60 6.25 5.59
C HIS A 78 0.78 6.48 4.99
N ALA A 79 1.47 5.41 4.58
CA ALA A 79 2.77 5.52 3.91
C ALA A 79 2.64 6.21 2.55
N TYR A 80 1.62 5.88 1.76
CA TYR A 80 1.32 6.54 0.49
C TYR A 80 1.03 8.03 0.67
N GLU A 81 0.17 8.40 1.63
CA GLU A 81 -0.18 9.79 1.90
C GLU A 81 1.03 10.59 2.38
N ARG A 82 1.86 10.04 3.27
CA ARG A 82 3.11 10.69 3.70
C ARG A 82 4.08 10.90 2.54
N HIS A 83 4.22 9.91 1.66
CA HIS A 83 5.11 10.03 0.51
C HIS A 83 4.62 11.06 -0.50
N ARG A 84 3.31 11.07 -0.79
CA ARG A 84 2.67 12.09 -1.63
C ARG A 84 2.84 13.50 -1.06
N ASP A 85 2.69 13.66 0.26
CA ASP A 85 2.89 14.95 0.94
C ASP A 85 4.35 15.42 0.83
N LEU A 86 5.32 14.52 1.01
CA LEU A 86 6.75 14.81 0.83
C LEU A 86 7.09 15.24 -0.61
N LEU A 87 6.51 14.57 -1.61
CA LEU A 87 6.67 14.96 -3.02
C LEU A 87 6.02 16.32 -3.31
N SER A 88 4.84 16.58 -2.74
CA SER A 88 4.13 17.85 -2.93
C SER A 88 4.86 19.04 -2.29
N HIS A 89 5.57 18.82 -1.17
CA HIS A 89 6.38 19.85 -0.50
C HIS A 89 7.73 20.12 -1.19
N ARG A 90 8.12 19.32 -2.18
CA ARG A 90 9.40 19.47 -2.88
C ARG A 90 9.30 20.24 -4.20
N MET A 91 8.08 20.63 -4.62
CA MET A 91 7.78 21.50 -5.75
C MET A 91 7.43 22.91 -5.26
#